data_AF-G5CBR4-F1
#
_entry.id   AF-G5CBR4-F1
#
_cell.length_a   1.000
_cell.length_b   1.000
_cell.length_c   1.000
_cell.angle_alpha   90.00
_cell.angle_beta   90.00
_cell.angle_gamma   90.00
#
_symmetry.space_group_name_H-M   'P 1'
#
loop_
_entity.id
_entity.type
_entity.pdbx_description
1 polymer ?
#
loop_
_entity_poly.entity_id
_entity_poly.type
_entity_poly.pdbx_seq_one_letter_code
_entity_poly.pdbx_strand_id
1 'polypeptide(L)'
;GNICVVASTVGEMAVSSEEKVYNVVLKQAALVNRQLRSSGELDVKPDLVLPGTLSLLSEAYDRCGEVCAEYAKTFYLGTLLMTPERRRAIWAIYVWCRRTDELVDGPNASHITPTALDRWESRLEDVFQGRPFDMLDAALSDTVAKFPVDIQPFRDMIEGMRMDLKKSRYKNFDELYLYCYYVAGTVGLMSVPVMGIAPGSQATTESVYNAALALGIANQLTNILRDVGEDARRGRVYL
;
A
#
# COMPACT_ATOMS: atom_id res chain seq x y z
N GLY A 1 51.00 -11.13 -36.77
CA GLY A 1 49.80 -11.66 -36.11
C GLY A 1 49.33 -10.64 -35.11
N ASN A 2 48.14 -10.07 -35.33
CA ASN A 2 47.46 -9.23 -34.35
C ASN A 2 46.26 -10.00 -33.83
N ILE A 3 46.29 -10.34 -32.53
CA ILE A 3 45.17 -10.94 -31.82
C ILE A 3 44.26 -9.79 -31.41
N CYS A 4 43.06 -9.75 -32.00
CA CYS A 4 41.98 -8.87 -31.59
C CYS A 4 41.34 -9.43 -30.33
N VAL A 5 41.43 -8.72 -29.21
CA VAL A 5 40.70 -9.02 -27.98
C VAL A 5 39.28 -8.47 -28.16
N VAL A 6 38.32 -9.36 -28.35
CA VAL A 6 36.89 -9.01 -28.29
C VAL A 6 36.53 -8.85 -26.81
N ALA A 7 36.41 -7.61 -26.35
CA ALA A 7 35.83 -7.31 -25.06
C ALA A 7 34.31 -7.58 -25.13
N SER A 8 33.87 -8.63 -24.45
CA SER A 8 32.45 -8.87 -24.18
C SER A 8 31.94 -7.82 -23.20
N THR A 9 30.99 -7.00 -23.65
CA THR A 9 30.22 -6.09 -22.80
C THR A 9 29.44 -6.91 -21.77
N VAL A 10 29.78 -6.68 -20.50
CA VAL A 10 29.01 -7.18 -19.34
C VAL A 10 27.61 -6.58 -19.44
N GLY A 11 26.61 -7.41 -19.71
CA GLY A 11 25.21 -7.00 -19.63
C GLY A 11 24.88 -6.68 -18.17
N GLU A 12 24.32 -5.51 -17.91
CA GLU A 12 23.67 -5.21 -16.63
C GLU A 12 22.66 -6.32 -16.34
N MET A 13 22.92 -7.14 -15.33
CA MET A 13 21.95 -8.11 -14.84
C MET A 13 20.80 -7.32 -14.22
N ALA A 14 19.69 -7.20 -14.94
CA ALA A 14 18.49 -6.57 -14.43
C ALA A 14 18.05 -7.29 -13.14
N VAL A 15 17.96 -6.55 -12.03
CA VAL A 15 17.46 -7.00 -10.73
C VAL A 15 16.05 -7.58 -10.91
N SER A 16 15.79 -8.77 -10.34
CA SER A 16 14.48 -9.43 -10.45
C SER A 16 13.39 -8.62 -9.74
N SER A 17 12.13 -8.87 -10.10
CA SER A 17 11.01 -8.17 -9.44
C SER A 17 10.94 -8.54 -7.95
N GLU A 18 11.22 -9.79 -7.60
CA GLU A 18 11.32 -10.25 -6.22
C GLU A 18 12.38 -9.50 -5.41
N GLU A 19 13.57 -9.28 -5.97
CA GLU A 19 14.65 -8.58 -5.27
C GLU A 19 14.32 -7.09 -5.07
N LYS A 20 13.67 -6.44 -6.04
CA LYS A 20 13.16 -5.06 -5.88
C LYS A 20 12.15 -4.96 -4.74
N VAL A 21 11.19 -5.88 -4.71
CA VAL A 21 10.15 -5.91 -3.67
C VAL A 21 10.74 -6.22 -2.30
N TYR A 22 11.70 -7.16 -2.23
CA TYR A 22 12.38 -7.51 -0.99
C TYR A 22 13.14 -6.31 -0.39
N ASN A 23 13.77 -5.47 -1.22
CA ASN A 23 14.42 -4.25 -0.75
C ASN A 23 13.42 -3.26 -0.10
N VAL A 24 12.19 -3.18 -0.61
CA VAL A 24 11.13 -2.39 0.03
C VAL A 24 10.81 -2.97 1.40
N VAL A 25 10.63 -4.30 1.51
CA VAL A 25 10.37 -4.99 2.78
C VAL A 25 11.46 -4.71 3.82
N LEU A 26 12.73 -4.79 3.44
CA LEU A 26 13.85 -4.50 4.35
C LEU A 26 13.81 -3.07 4.88
N LYS A 27 13.50 -2.09 4.02
CA LYS A 27 13.35 -0.69 4.40
C LYS A 27 12.19 -0.50 5.40
N GLN A 28 11.04 -1.12 5.14
CA GLN A 28 9.87 -1.06 6.05
C GLN A 28 10.21 -1.68 7.42
N ALA A 29 10.82 -2.87 7.43
CA ALA A 29 11.18 -3.56 8.66
C ALA A 29 12.19 -2.76 9.49
N ALA A 30 13.17 -2.12 8.84
CA ALA A 30 14.13 -1.26 9.50
C ALA A 30 13.48 -0.02 10.14
N LEU A 31 12.49 0.60 9.47
CA LEU A 31 11.75 1.75 10.00
C LEU A 31 11.02 1.40 11.30
N VAL A 32 10.25 0.30 11.30
CA VAL A 32 9.52 -0.17 12.49
C VAL A 32 10.48 -0.53 13.62
N ASN A 33 11.57 -1.23 13.31
CA ASN A 33 12.57 -1.59 14.32
C ASN A 33 13.22 -0.36 14.97
N ARG A 34 13.45 0.72 14.22
CA ARG A 34 13.95 1.98 14.78
C ARG A 34 12.95 2.59 15.76
N GLN A 35 11.66 2.61 15.41
CA GLN A 35 10.64 3.17 16.28
C GLN A 35 10.42 2.32 17.55
N LEU A 36 10.41 0.98 17.44
CA LEU A 36 10.31 0.09 18.60
C LEU A 36 11.44 0.30 19.60
N ARG A 37 12.66 0.64 19.13
CA ARG A 37 13.78 0.99 20.00
C ARG A 37 13.60 2.37 20.66
N SER A 38 13.09 3.37 19.95
CA SER A 38 12.87 4.70 20.51
C SER A 38 11.69 4.76 21.49
N SER A 39 10.62 3.97 21.28
CA SER A 39 9.46 3.96 22.17
C SER A 39 9.73 3.33 23.55
N GLY A 40 10.91 2.70 23.75
CA GLY A 40 11.40 2.29 25.07
C GLY A 40 11.98 3.45 25.90
N GLU A 41 12.20 4.61 25.29
CA GLU A 41 12.75 5.82 25.89
C GLU A 41 11.90 7.01 25.42
N LEU A 42 10.77 7.33 26.06
CA LEU A 42 10.22 8.69 26.25
C LEU A 42 8.74 8.67 26.70
N ASP A 43 8.47 9.57 27.64
CA ASP A 43 7.18 9.94 28.21
C ASP A 43 6.34 10.73 27.19
N VAL A 44 5.07 10.38 27.02
CA VAL A 44 4.17 11.02 26.04
C VAL A 44 3.73 12.37 26.57
N LYS A 45 4.20 13.47 25.97
CA LYS A 45 3.60 14.79 26.17
C LYS A 45 2.33 14.91 25.32
N PRO A 46 1.18 15.25 25.92
CA PRO A 46 -0.01 15.54 25.13
C PRO A 46 0.12 16.92 24.49
N ASP A 47 0.11 16.97 23.15
CA ASP A 47 -0.09 18.22 22.43
C ASP A 47 -1.50 18.74 22.70
N LEU A 48 -1.62 20.03 23.02
CA LEU A 48 -2.90 20.72 23.14
C LEU A 48 -3.53 20.86 21.74
N VAL A 49 -4.40 19.94 21.36
CA VAL A 49 -5.23 20.04 20.15
C VAL A 49 -6.51 20.81 20.48
N LEU A 50 -6.84 21.82 19.68
CA LEU A 50 -8.07 22.61 19.82
C LEU A 50 -9.33 21.71 19.67
N PRO A 51 -10.39 21.89 20.50
CA PRO A 51 -11.54 20.99 20.54
C PRO A 51 -12.27 20.78 19.19
N GLY A 52 -12.33 21.80 18.32
CA GLY A 52 -13.00 21.70 17.03
C GLY A 52 -12.28 20.80 16.02
N THR A 53 -10.95 20.74 16.09
CA THR A 53 -10.12 19.90 15.22
C THR A 53 -10.31 18.40 15.53
N LEU A 54 -10.52 18.07 16.81
CA LEU A 54 -10.76 16.69 17.25
C LEU A 54 -12.11 16.15 16.76
N SER A 55 -13.15 16.99 16.71
CA SER A 55 -14.48 16.61 16.18
C SER A 55 -14.39 16.26 14.70
N LEU A 56 -13.78 17.13 13.89
CA LEU A 56 -13.64 16.92 12.44
C LEU A 56 -12.81 15.69 12.11
N LEU A 57 -11.76 15.41 12.89
CA LEU A 57 -10.94 14.23 12.71
C LEU A 57 -11.70 12.94 13.09
N SER A 58 -12.53 12.97 14.14
CA SER A 58 -13.39 11.83 14.47
C SER A 58 -14.37 11.54 13.33
N GLU A 59 -15.04 12.57 12.83
CA GLU A 59 -15.97 12.46 11.69
C GLU A 59 -15.28 11.90 10.43
N ALA A 60 -14.04 12.32 10.16
CA ALA A 60 -13.23 11.77 9.08
C ALA A 60 -13.01 10.26 9.21
N TYR A 61 -12.63 9.79 10.41
CA TYR A 61 -12.46 8.36 10.65
C TYR A 61 -13.78 7.57 10.64
N ASP A 62 -14.85 8.15 11.15
CA ASP A 62 -16.18 7.53 11.13
C ASP A 62 -16.63 7.34 9.67
N ARG A 63 -16.41 8.34 8.82
CA ARG A 63 -16.66 8.23 7.38
C ARG A 63 -15.81 7.13 6.74
N CYS A 64 -14.53 7.00 7.14
CA CYS A 64 -13.70 5.89 6.66
C CYS A 64 -14.28 4.53 7.08
N GLY A 65 -14.80 4.42 8.31
CA GLY A 65 -15.44 3.22 8.82
C GLY A 65 -16.71 2.85 8.06
N GLU A 66 -17.56 3.82 7.73
CA GLU A 66 -18.77 3.62 6.91
C GLU A 66 -18.42 3.06 5.53
N VAL A 67 -17.46 3.67 4.83
CA VAL A 67 -17.00 3.20 3.51
C VAL A 67 -16.41 1.79 3.62
N CYS A 68 -15.64 1.49 4.67
CA CYS A 68 -15.11 0.15 4.89
C CYS A 68 -16.23 -0.89 5.12
N ALA A 69 -17.26 -0.55 5.90
CA ALA A 69 -18.40 -1.41 6.19
C ALA A 69 -19.26 -1.69 4.95
N GLU A 70 -19.42 -0.70 4.08
CA GLU A 70 -20.21 -0.80 2.85
C GLU A 70 -19.53 -1.71 1.82
N TYR A 71 -18.24 -1.48 1.57
CA TYR A 71 -17.53 -2.08 0.42
C TYR A 71 -16.68 -3.32 0.74
N ALA A 72 -16.31 -3.54 2.01
CA ALA A 72 -15.46 -4.68 2.39
C ALA A 72 -15.94 -5.36 3.68
N LYS A 73 -17.17 -5.88 3.66
CA LYS A 73 -17.86 -6.47 4.83
C LYS A 73 -17.00 -7.43 5.66
N THR A 74 -16.36 -8.43 5.04
CA THR A 74 -15.53 -9.42 5.75
C THR A 74 -14.31 -8.77 6.38
N PHE A 75 -13.65 -7.87 5.64
CA PHE A 75 -12.49 -7.13 6.15
C PHE A 75 -12.89 -6.23 7.31
N TYR A 76 -13.98 -5.46 7.16
CA TYR A 76 -14.55 -4.61 8.19
C TYR A 76 -14.82 -5.40 9.48
N LEU A 77 -15.48 -6.56 9.39
CA LEU A 77 -15.71 -7.43 10.55
C LEU A 77 -14.39 -7.86 11.21
N GLY A 78 -13.36 -8.20 10.43
CA GLY A 78 -12.02 -8.50 10.95
C GLY A 78 -11.40 -7.33 11.72
N THR A 79 -11.57 -6.09 11.25
CA THR A 79 -11.05 -4.90 11.95
C THR A 79 -11.72 -4.65 13.30
N LEU A 80 -12.91 -5.23 13.56
CA LEU A 80 -13.57 -5.13 14.86
C LEU A 80 -12.84 -5.87 15.99
N LEU A 81 -11.89 -6.74 15.66
CA LEU A 81 -11.00 -7.40 16.63
C LEU A 81 -9.82 -6.51 17.08
N MET A 82 -9.60 -5.38 16.41
CA MET A 82 -8.52 -4.45 16.74
C MET A 82 -8.96 -3.43 17.81
N THR A 83 -7.98 -2.80 18.45
CA THR A 83 -8.22 -1.63 19.30
C THR A 83 -8.86 -0.51 18.48
N PRO A 84 -9.67 0.39 19.09
CA PRO A 84 -10.34 1.46 18.37
C PRO A 84 -9.39 2.35 17.54
N GLU A 85 -8.20 2.62 18.08
CA GLU A 85 -7.18 3.42 17.41
C GLU A 85 -6.65 2.74 16.14
N ARG A 86 -6.19 1.48 16.24
CA ARG A 86 -5.68 0.71 15.10
C ARG A 86 -6.75 0.47 14.05
N ARG A 87 -7.99 0.20 14.49
CA ARG A 87 -9.14 0.01 13.61
C ARG A 87 -9.38 1.24 12.72
N ARG A 88 -9.43 2.43 13.33
CA ARG A 88 -9.62 3.70 12.61
C ARG A 88 -8.50 3.96 11.59
N ALA A 89 -7.26 3.71 11.98
CA ALA A 89 -6.10 3.82 11.09
C ALA A 89 -6.17 2.85 9.90
N ILE A 90 -6.55 1.58 10.13
CA ILE A 90 -6.76 0.61 9.06
C ILE A 90 -7.89 1.03 8.10
N TRP A 91 -8.98 1.61 8.62
CA TRP A 91 -10.04 2.14 7.76
C TRP A 91 -9.56 3.29 6.88
N ALA A 92 -8.75 4.20 7.41
CA ALA A 92 -8.17 5.29 6.61
C ALA A 92 -7.28 4.77 5.47
N ILE A 93 -6.43 3.77 5.75
CA ILE A 93 -5.61 3.09 4.73
C ILE A 93 -6.52 2.42 3.69
N TYR A 94 -7.51 1.64 4.12
CA TYR A 94 -8.45 0.96 3.22
C TYR A 94 -9.15 1.95 2.28
N VAL A 95 -9.66 3.06 2.82
CA VAL A 95 -10.35 4.07 2.01
C VAL A 95 -9.41 4.73 1.02
N TRP A 96 -8.16 5.01 1.40
CA TRP A 96 -7.18 5.52 0.44
C TRP A 96 -6.89 4.51 -0.68
N CYS A 97 -6.70 3.23 -0.35
CA CYS A 97 -6.50 2.17 -1.34
C CYS A 97 -7.70 2.09 -2.30
N ARG A 98 -8.92 2.11 -1.75
CA ARG A 98 -10.15 2.07 -2.55
C ARG A 98 -10.28 3.28 -3.49
N ARG A 99 -10.04 4.48 -2.98
CA ARG A 99 -10.06 5.70 -3.81
C ARG A 99 -9.03 5.66 -4.92
N THR A 100 -7.88 5.04 -4.66
CA THR A 100 -6.81 4.84 -5.64
C THR A 100 -7.23 3.85 -6.73
N ASP A 101 -7.85 2.72 -6.36
CA ASP A 101 -8.38 1.72 -7.29
C ASP A 101 -9.52 2.28 -8.17
N GLU A 102 -10.45 3.03 -7.57
CA GLU A 102 -11.57 3.66 -8.28
C GLU A 102 -11.14 4.67 -9.36
N LEU A 103 -9.90 5.18 -9.31
CA LEU A 103 -9.36 6.01 -10.37
C LEU A 103 -9.29 5.26 -11.71
N VAL A 104 -8.93 3.98 -11.70
CA VAL A 104 -8.71 3.18 -12.92
C VAL A 104 -9.77 2.13 -13.17
N ASP A 105 -10.57 1.76 -12.16
CA ASP A 105 -11.65 0.78 -12.29
C ASP A 105 -13.06 1.38 -12.05
N GLY A 106 -13.15 2.66 -11.67
CA GLY A 106 -14.43 3.33 -11.44
C GLY A 106 -15.20 3.69 -12.72
N PRO A 107 -16.41 4.28 -12.59
CA PRO A 107 -17.27 4.63 -13.73
C PRO A 107 -16.62 5.58 -14.76
N ASN A 108 -15.62 6.34 -14.32
CA ASN A 108 -14.87 7.29 -15.15
C ASN A 108 -13.52 6.75 -15.63
N ALA A 109 -13.22 5.46 -15.43
CA ALA A 109 -11.97 4.81 -15.80
C ALA A 109 -11.58 5.04 -17.28
N SER A 110 -12.56 5.04 -18.19
CA SER A 110 -12.32 5.29 -19.63
C SER A 110 -11.80 6.70 -19.94
N HIS A 111 -11.87 7.63 -18.99
CA HIS A 111 -11.46 9.02 -19.15
C HIS A 111 -10.23 9.38 -18.31
N ILE A 112 -9.67 8.42 -17.55
CA ILE A 112 -8.52 8.74 -16.72
C ILE A 112 -7.27 8.92 -17.57
N THR A 113 -6.50 9.94 -17.22
CA THR A 113 -5.26 10.30 -17.88
C THR A 113 -4.09 10.00 -16.96
N PRO A 114 -2.87 9.72 -17.49
CA PRO A 114 -1.67 9.64 -16.67
C PRO A 114 -1.50 10.85 -15.74
N THR A 115 -1.88 12.05 -16.20
CA THR A 115 -1.86 13.28 -15.41
C THR A 115 -2.78 13.24 -14.18
N ALA A 116 -3.86 12.46 -14.20
CA ALA A 116 -4.70 12.28 -13.01
C ALA A 116 -3.97 11.49 -11.92
N LEU A 117 -3.20 10.47 -12.29
CA LEU A 117 -2.35 9.71 -11.36
C LEU A 117 -1.19 10.56 -10.84
N ASP A 118 -0.62 11.45 -11.67
CA ASP A 118 0.42 12.39 -11.21
C ASP A 118 -0.12 13.39 -10.18
N ARG A 119 -1.36 13.89 -10.38
CA ARG A 119 -2.04 14.71 -9.36
C ARG A 119 -2.35 13.92 -8.10
N TRP A 120 -2.72 12.65 -8.23
CA TRP A 120 -2.97 11.78 -7.09
C TRP A 120 -1.71 11.50 -6.28
N GLU A 121 -0.57 11.28 -6.95
CA GLU A 121 0.73 11.14 -6.30
C GLU A 121 1.17 12.44 -5.62
N SER A 122 1.00 13.61 -6.25
CA SER A 122 1.26 14.90 -5.58
C SER A 122 0.40 15.08 -4.33
N ARG A 123 -0.86 14.66 -4.38
CA ARG A 123 -1.78 14.72 -3.23
C ARG A 123 -1.36 13.76 -2.12
N LEU A 124 -0.84 12.58 -2.45
CA LEU A 124 -0.23 11.66 -1.50
C LEU A 124 0.96 12.31 -0.77
N GLU A 125 1.83 13.03 -1.47
CA GLU A 125 2.94 13.77 -0.83
C GLU A 125 2.42 14.80 0.17
N ASP A 126 1.37 15.55 -0.19
CA ASP A 126 0.76 16.54 0.71
C ASP A 126 0.20 15.88 1.98
N VAL A 127 -0.46 14.72 1.86
CA VAL A 127 -0.95 13.93 3.00
C VAL A 127 0.19 13.56 3.97
N PHE A 128 1.30 13.04 3.45
CA PHE A 128 2.47 12.66 4.26
C PHE A 128 3.21 13.87 4.85
N GLN A 129 2.97 15.07 4.33
CA GLN A 129 3.50 16.32 4.87
C GLN A 129 2.49 17.07 5.76
N GLY A 130 1.38 16.45 6.14
CA GLY A 130 0.39 17.07 7.04
C GLY A 130 -0.55 18.07 6.38
N ARG A 131 -0.69 18.04 5.05
CA ARG A 131 -1.54 18.96 4.26
C ARG A 131 -2.68 18.22 3.55
N PRO A 132 -3.68 17.70 4.27
CA PRO A 132 -4.77 16.98 3.65
C PRO A 132 -5.63 17.89 2.76
N PHE A 133 -6.11 17.37 1.62
CA PHE A 133 -7.01 18.11 0.73
C PHE A 133 -8.49 18.01 1.16
N ASP A 134 -8.90 16.86 1.72
CA ASP A 134 -10.26 16.64 2.23
C ASP A 134 -10.27 15.85 3.56
N MET A 135 -11.46 15.50 4.05
CA MET A 135 -11.60 14.80 5.33
C MET A 135 -10.99 13.39 5.32
N LEU A 136 -11.06 12.66 4.20
CA LEU A 136 -10.51 11.30 4.12
C LEU A 136 -8.99 11.35 4.09
N ASP A 137 -8.42 12.36 3.44
CA ASP A 137 -6.99 12.67 3.52
C ASP A 137 -6.58 13.06 4.93
N ALA A 138 -7.42 13.79 5.68
CA ALA A 138 -7.11 14.17 7.05
C ALA A 138 -7.00 12.95 7.97
N ALA A 139 -7.89 11.95 7.81
CA ALA A 139 -7.78 10.67 8.52
C ALA A 139 -6.49 9.92 8.18
N LEU A 140 -6.10 9.87 6.90
CA LEU A 140 -4.83 9.22 6.51
C LEU A 140 -3.62 10.02 7.01
N SER A 141 -3.65 11.35 6.92
CA SER A 141 -2.56 12.23 7.38
C SER A 141 -2.30 12.08 8.88
N ASP A 142 -3.36 12.03 9.68
CA ASP A 142 -3.27 11.71 11.11
C ASP A 142 -2.76 10.28 11.36
N THR A 143 -3.18 9.30 10.54
CA THR A 143 -2.70 7.92 10.64
C THR A 143 -1.19 7.82 10.40
N VAL A 144 -0.68 8.40 9.31
CA VAL A 144 0.75 8.30 8.97
C VAL A 144 1.64 9.14 9.90
N ALA A 145 1.08 10.10 10.62
CA ALA A 145 1.78 10.82 11.69
C ALA A 145 1.91 10.00 12.98
N LYS A 146 0.96 9.10 13.27
CA LYS A 146 0.93 8.29 14.50
C LYS A 146 1.64 6.94 14.38
N PHE A 147 1.62 6.34 13.20
CA PHE A 147 2.16 5.02 12.94
C PHE A 147 3.41 5.10 12.05
N PRO A 148 4.37 4.16 12.15
CA PRO A 148 5.61 4.15 11.36
C PRO A 148 5.36 3.65 9.94
N VAL A 149 4.48 4.34 9.22
CA VAL A 149 4.10 4.01 7.85
C VAL A 149 5.03 4.75 6.91
N ASP A 150 5.74 4.03 6.04
CA ASP A 150 6.54 4.63 4.98
C ASP A 150 5.66 4.93 3.76
N ILE A 151 6.00 5.98 3.02
CA ILE A 151 5.25 6.39 1.83
C ILE A 151 5.44 5.45 0.63
N GLN A 152 6.52 4.66 0.59
CA GLN A 152 6.87 3.89 -0.61
C GLN A 152 5.78 2.92 -1.07
N PRO A 153 5.13 2.11 -0.20
CA PRO A 153 4.05 1.22 -0.62
C PRO A 153 2.86 1.97 -1.25
N PHE A 154 2.61 3.23 -0.86
CA PHE A 154 1.55 4.05 -1.43
C PHE A 154 1.92 4.49 -2.86
N ARG A 155 3.15 4.98 -3.06
CA ARG A 155 3.66 5.30 -4.40
C ARG A 155 3.66 4.07 -5.31
N ASP A 156 4.07 2.93 -4.76
CA ASP A 156 4.09 1.65 -5.46
C ASP A 156 2.68 1.23 -5.89
N MET A 157 1.65 1.41 -5.06
CA MET A 157 0.26 1.16 -5.47
C MET A 157 -0.17 2.06 -6.63
N ILE A 158 0.20 3.34 -6.62
CA ILE A 158 -0.07 4.27 -7.73
C ILE A 158 0.63 3.79 -9.02
N GLU A 159 1.83 3.24 -8.92
CA GLU A 159 2.51 2.64 -10.07
C GLU A 159 1.76 1.43 -10.63
N GLY A 160 1.16 0.60 -9.76
CA GLY A 160 0.22 -0.44 -10.18
C GLY A 160 -0.92 0.11 -11.02
N MET A 161 -1.54 1.21 -10.57
CA MET A 161 -2.61 1.87 -11.34
C MET A 161 -2.10 2.41 -12.69
N ARG A 162 -0.86 2.90 -12.77
CA ARG A 162 -0.25 3.32 -14.04
C ARG A 162 -0.03 2.14 -15.00
N MET A 163 0.27 0.96 -14.47
CA MET A 163 0.37 -0.27 -15.27
C MET A 163 -0.99 -0.64 -15.86
N ASP A 164 -2.07 -0.53 -15.09
CA ASP A 164 -3.43 -0.84 -15.56
C ASP A 164 -3.89 0.00 -16.75
N LEU A 165 -3.37 1.22 -16.90
CA LEU A 165 -3.68 2.08 -18.05
C LEU A 165 -3.03 1.63 -19.36
N LYS A 166 -1.98 0.81 -19.30
CA LYS A 166 -1.12 0.52 -20.46
C LYS A 166 -0.98 -0.97 -20.77
N LYS A 167 -1.12 -1.83 -19.75
CA LYS A 167 -0.79 -3.25 -19.83
C LYS A 167 -2.04 -4.10 -19.64
N SER A 168 -2.43 -4.79 -20.69
CA SER A 168 -3.52 -5.77 -20.65
C SER A 168 -3.04 -7.21 -20.57
N ARG A 169 -1.72 -7.47 -20.70
CA ARG A 169 -1.14 -8.81 -20.65
C ARG A 169 0.27 -8.87 -20.07
N TYR A 170 0.56 -9.95 -19.35
CA TYR A 170 1.84 -10.24 -18.70
C TYR A 170 2.60 -11.33 -19.45
N LYS A 171 3.91 -11.14 -19.64
CA LYS A 171 4.75 -12.06 -20.46
C LYS A 171 5.15 -13.32 -19.69
N ASN A 172 5.36 -13.18 -18.39
CA ASN A 172 5.84 -14.23 -17.51
C ASN A 172 5.38 -13.96 -16.07
N PHE A 173 5.65 -14.92 -15.19
CA PHE A 173 5.26 -14.80 -13.79
C PHE A 173 5.99 -13.68 -13.03
N ASP A 174 7.23 -13.33 -13.38
CA ASP A 174 7.95 -12.22 -12.72
C ASP A 174 7.25 -10.88 -12.97
N GLU A 175 6.78 -10.62 -14.20
CA GLU A 175 5.97 -9.42 -14.48
C GLU A 175 4.62 -9.44 -13.74
N LEU A 176 3.96 -10.61 -13.66
CA LEU A 176 2.69 -10.75 -12.96
C LEU A 176 2.87 -10.59 -11.45
N TYR A 177 3.94 -11.14 -10.89
CA TYR A 177 4.33 -10.99 -9.49
C TYR A 177 4.50 -9.52 -9.14
N LEU A 178 5.21 -8.75 -9.97
CA LEU A 178 5.40 -7.32 -9.73
C LEU A 178 4.08 -6.56 -9.74
N TYR A 179 3.16 -6.93 -10.64
CA TYR A 179 1.82 -6.37 -10.63
C TYR A 179 1.05 -6.73 -9.35
N CYS A 180 1.04 -8.00 -8.95
CA CYS A 180 0.40 -8.45 -7.71
C CYS A 180 0.99 -7.75 -6.47
N TYR A 181 2.30 -7.49 -6.47
CA TYR A 181 2.93 -6.67 -5.47
C TYR A 181 2.29 -5.28 -5.44
N TYR A 182 2.28 -4.56 -6.56
CA TYR A 182 1.79 -3.18 -6.60
C TYR A 182 0.34 -3.03 -6.16
N VAL A 183 -0.57 -3.89 -6.65
CA VAL A 183 -2.01 -3.71 -6.42
C VAL A 183 -2.54 -4.40 -5.15
N ALA A 184 -1.76 -5.29 -4.53
CA ALA A 184 -2.22 -6.03 -3.35
C ALA A 184 -1.14 -6.27 -2.28
N GLY A 185 0.09 -6.57 -2.68
CA GLY A 185 1.21 -6.74 -1.75
C GLY A 185 1.50 -5.48 -0.93
N THR A 186 1.45 -4.31 -1.58
CA THR A 186 1.60 -2.99 -0.97
C THR A 186 0.61 -2.76 0.18
N VAL A 187 -0.65 -3.20 0.04
CA VAL A 187 -1.68 -3.09 1.10
C VAL A 187 -1.25 -3.82 2.37
N GLY A 188 -0.63 -4.98 2.24
CA GLY A 188 -0.02 -5.71 3.36
C GLY A 188 1.06 -4.87 4.04
N LEU A 189 1.98 -4.29 3.25
CA LEU A 189 3.06 -3.45 3.77
C LEU A 189 2.56 -2.17 4.47
N MET A 190 1.50 -1.55 3.96
CA MET A 190 0.86 -0.39 4.61
C MET A 190 0.23 -0.75 5.96
N SER A 191 -0.29 -1.98 6.07
CA SER A 191 -1.12 -2.39 7.22
C SER A 191 -0.31 -2.90 8.41
N VAL A 192 0.81 -3.60 8.17
CA VAL A 192 1.68 -4.15 9.24
C VAL A 192 2.05 -3.13 10.33
N PRO A 193 2.53 -1.90 10.01
CA PRO A 193 2.92 -0.93 11.06
C PRO A 193 1.75 -0.49 11.94
N VAL A 194 0.51 -0.53 11.43
CA VAL A 194 -0.71 -0.21 12.19
C VAL A 194 -1.18 -1.40 13.02
N MET A 195 -1.21 -2.59 12.42
CA MET A 195 -1.63 -3.81 13.12
C MET A 195 -0.67 -4.15 14.27
N GLY A 196 0.61 -3.87 14.08
CA GLY A 196 1.68 -4.09 15.04
C GLY A 196 2.09 -5.56 15.17
N ILE A 197 3.23 -5.78 15.81
CA ILE A 197 3.76 -7.11 16.12
C ILE A 197 3.58 -7.34 17.62
N ALA A 198 3.04 -8.50 18.01
CA ALA A 198 2.82 -8.82 19.41
C ALA A 198 4.15 -8.85 20.19
N PRO A 199 4.23 -8.27 21.41
CA PRO A 199 5.49 -8.19 22.16
C PRO A 199 6.16 -9.53 22.46
N GLY A 200 5.39 -10.63 22.51
CA GLY A 200 5.91 -12.00 22.72
C GLY A 200 6.17 -12.78 21.43
N SER A 201 5.98 -12.17 20.26
CA SER A 201 6.22 -12.82 18.96
C SER A 201 7.68 -13.20 18.81
N GLN A 202 7.94 -14.43 18.36
CA GLN A 202 9.29 -14.89 18.00
C GLN A 202 9.64 -14.57 16.53
N ALA A 203 8.67 -14.06 15.76
CA ALA A 203 8.89 -13.68 14.37
C ALA A 203 9.70 -12.38 14.29
N THR A 204 10.67 -12.32 13.38
CA THR A 204 11.36 -11.06 13.08
C THR A 204 10.41 -10.11 12.34
N THR A 205 10.61 -8.80 12.50
CA THR A 205 9.83 -7.78 11.77
C THR A 205 9.83 -8.05 10.26
N GLU A 206 11.00 -8.39 9.71
CA GLU A 206 11.14 -8.76 8.30
C GLU A 206 10.26 -9.95 7.91
N SER A 207 10.26 -11.03 8.71
CA SER A 207 9.42 -12.20 8.43
C SER A 207 7.92 -11.89 8.46
N VAL A 208 7.49 -10.97 9.32
CA VAL A 208 6.10 -10.49 9.37
C VAL A 208 5.73 -9.71 8.12
N TYR A 209 6.60 -8.81 7.66
CA TYR A 209 6.37 -8.07 6.41
C TYR A 209 6.36 -9.00 5.19
N ASN A 210 7.26 -9.98 5.12
CA ASN A 210 7.25 -10.99 4.06
C ASN A 210 5.96 -11.83 4.07
N ALA A 211 5.46 -12.20 5.25
CA ALA A 211 4.19 -12.92 5.37
C ALA A 211 2.99 -12.06 4.91
N ALA A 212 2.96 -10.78 5.29
CA ALA A 212 1.92 -9.84 4.85
C ALA A 212 1.94 -9.61 3.33
N LEU A 213 3.14 -9.46 2.76
CA LEU A 213 3.35 -9.38 1.31
C LEU A 213 2.84 -10.63 0.60
N ALA A 214 3.25 -11.81 1.07
CA ALA A 214 2.85 -13.09 0.48
C ALA A 214 1.33 -13.28 0.54
N LEU A 215 0.67 -12.88 1.64
CA LEU A 215 -0.78 -12.91 1.77
C LEU A 215 -1.46 -11.99 0.74
N GLY A 216 -0.95 -10.77 0.55
CA GLY A 216 -1.46 -9.84 -0.47
C GLY A 216 -1.36 -10.41 -1.88
N ILE A 217 -0.19 -10.96 -2.24
CA ILE A 217 0.05 -11.61 -3.53
C ILE A 217 -0.88 -12.81 -3.72
N ALA A 218 -1.02 -13.67 -2.71
CA ALA A 218 -1.89 -14.85 -2.77
C ALA A 218 -3.36 -14.46 -2.98
N ASN A 219 -3.84 -13.42 -2.29
CA ASN A 219 -5.19 -12.90 -2.48
C ASN A 219 -5.40 -12.37 -3.91
N GLN A 220 -4.41 -11.67 -4.48
CA GLN A 220 -4.53 -11.15 -5.84
C GLN A 220 -4.49 -12.24 -6.90
N LEU A 221 -3.62 -13.23 -6.75
CA LEU A 221 -3.62 -14.41 -7.61
C LEU A 221 -4.94 -15.17 -7.51
N THR A 222 -5.54 -15.24 -6.32
CA THR A 222 -6.86 -15.85 -6.14
C THR A 222 -7.95 -15.08 -6.89
N ASN A 223 -7.94 -13.75 -6.83
CA ASN A 223 -8.88 -12.92 -7.60
C ASN A 223 -8.71 -13.14 -9.11
N ILE A 224 -7.47 -13.09 -9.61
CA ILE A 224 -7.14 -13.33 -11.03
C ILE A 224 -7.65 -14.70 -11.49
N LEU A 225 -7.44 -15.76 -10.70
CA LEU A 225 -7.88 -17.12 -11.05
C LEU A 225 -9.40 -17.28 -10.99
N ARG A 226 -10.07 -16.57 -10.07
CA ARG A 226 -11.53 -16.58 -9.95
C ARG A 226 -12.20 -15.84 -11.12
N ASP A 227 -11.60 -14.74 -11.56
CA ASP A 227 -12.26 -13.75 -12.43
C ASP A 227 -11.79 -13.78 -13.90
N VAL A 228 -11.02 -14.81 -14.30
CA VAL A 228 -10.46 -14.99 -15.66
C VAL A 228 -11.44 -14.65 -16.79
N GLY A 229 -12.67 -15.16 -16.70
CA GLY A 229 -13.69 -14.95 -17.73
C GLY A 229 -14.24 -13.52 -17.78
N GLU A 230 -14.34 -12.85 -16.63
CA GLU A 230 -14.76 -11.45 -16.54
C GLU A 230 -13.65 -10.52 -17.04
N ASP A 231 -12.41 -10.77 -16.63
CA ASP A 231 -11.24 -10.01 -17.08
C ASP A 231 -11.07 -10.10 -18.59
N ALA A 232 -11.20 -11.30 -19.17
CA ALA A 232 -11.10 -11.48 -20.61
C ALA A 232 -12.16 -10.68 -21.38
N ARG A 233 -13.40 -10.59 -20.86
CA ARG A 233 -14.46 -9.75 -21.45
C ARG A 233 -14.16 -8.25 -21.34
N ARG A 234 -13.41 -7.83 -20.31
CA ARG A 234 -12.90 -6.47 -20.13
C ARG A 234 -11.60 -6.21 -20.91
N GLY A 235 -11.10 -7.19 -21.67
CA GLY A 235 -9.87 -7.06 -22.46
C GLY A 235 -8.58 -7.21 -21.65
N ARG A 236 -8.64 -7.77 -20.43
CA ARG A 236 -7.50 -8.02 -19.55
C ARG A 236 -7.16 -9.52 -19.52
N VAL A 237 -5.87 -9.85 -19.60
CA VAL A 237 -5.35 -11.23 -19.61
C VAL A 237 -4.15 -11.32 -18.68
N TYR A 238 -4.36 -11.77 -17.45
CA TYR A 238 -3.29 -11.92 -16.47
C TYR A 238 -2.46 -13.20 -16.63
N LEU A 239 -3.01 -14.23 -17.29
CA LEU A 239 -2.41 -15.56 -17.49
C LEU A 239 -1.65 -15.72 -18.82
#